data_AF-A0A7K7TAG9-F1
#
_entry.id   AF-A0A7K7TAG9-F1
#
_cell.length_a   1.000
_cell.length_b   1.000
_cell.length_c   1.000
_cell.angle_alpha   90.00
_cell.angle_beta   90.00
_cell.angle_gamma   90.00
#
_symmetry.space_group_name_H-M   'P 1'
#
loop_
_entity.id
_entity.type
_entity.pdbx_description
1 polymer ?
#
loop_
_entity_poly.entity_id
_entity_poly.type
_entity_poly.pdbx_seq_one_letter_code
_entity_poly.pdbx_strand_id
1 'polypeptide(L)'
;VRVSARAVYSKYNIEPASHMDFGIMIKDTKKTQVFILENKGALNFKFFIQQAPKDAPVLHGKRPGHGILLAGGAQGTAVRHQPLLEFFLQAQLTLGMFTVSPCSGSIAPWGQQKITVDCHAEPLGKCEEQLCIDIGGR
;
A
#
# COMPACT_ATOMS: atom_id res chain seq x y z
N VAL A 1 14.73 -22.76 -39.75
CA VAL A 1 13.62 -22.04 -39.07
C VAL A 1 14.04 -21.75 -37.63
N ARG A 2 13.89 -20.51 -37.13
CA ARG A 2 14.25 -20.13 -35.76
C ARG A 2 13.03 -19.58 -35.05
N VAL A 3 12.66 -20.18 -33.92
CA VAL A 3 11.56 -19.74 -33.06
C VAL A 3 12.15 -19.29 -31.73
N SER A 4 11.67 -18.16 -31.20
CA SER A 4 12.05 -17.64 -29.88
C SER A 4 10.81 -17.15 -29.14
N ALA A 5 10.77 -17.42 -27.83
CA ALA A 5 9.74 -16.90 -26.92
C ALA A 5 10.42 -16.09 -25.79
N ARG A 6 9.72 -15.08 -25.27
CA ARG A 6 10.19 -14.25 -24.15
C ARG A 6 9.06 -14.08 -23.13
N ALA A 7 9.35 -14.38 -21.87
CA ALA A 7 8.48 -14.04 -20.75
C ALA A 7 8.78 -12.62 -20.27
N VAL A 8 7.72 -11.87 -19.95
CA VAL A 8 7.78 -10.53 -19.34
C VAL A 8 6.89 -10.52 -18.10
N TYR A 9 7.20 -9.64 -17.16
CA TYR A 9 6.44 -9.45 -15.92
C TYR A 9 6.37 -7.96 -15.58
N SER A 10 5.40 -7.59 -14.75
CA SER A 10 5.26 -6.24 -14.23
C SER A 10 6.43 -5.91 -13.30
N LYS A 11 7.18 -4.86 -13.62
CA LYS A 11 8.33 -4.39 -12.83
C LYS A 11 8.08 -2.95 -12.41
N TYR A 12 8.21 -2.67 -11.12
CA TYR A 12 7.93 -1.35 -10.56
C TYR A 12 9.00 -0.91 -9.55
N ASN A 13 9.01 0.39 -9.25
CA ASN A 13 9.83 1.00 -8.20
C ASN A 13 8.97 1.95 -7.36
N ILE A 14 9.28 2.09 -6.08
CA ILE A 14 8.63 3.02 -5.16
C ILE A 14 9.71 3.93 -4.58
N GLU A 15 9.54 5.25 -4.73
CA GLU A 15 10.51 6.24 -4.25
C GLU A 15 9.82 7.34 -3.42
N PRO A 16 10.25 7.61 -2.18
CA PRO A 16 11.33 6.94 -1.47
C PRO A 16 10.96 5.51 -1.04
N ALA A 17 11.97 4.63 -0.94
CA ALA A 17 11.78 3.26 -0.45
C ALA A 17 11.65 3.17 1.08
N SER A 18 11.93 4.25 1.80
CA SER A 18 11.73 4.34 3.24
C SER A 18 10.26 4.50 3.60
N HIS A 19 9.91 4.18 4.85
CA HIS A 19 8.61 4.51 5.40
C HIS A 19 8.38 6.04 5.38
N MET A 20 7.11 6.45 5.26
CA MET A 20 6.74 7.86 5.29
C MET A 20 6.57 8.32 6.73
N ASP A 21 7.53 9.11 7.24
CA ASP A 21 7.47 9.67 8.60
C ASP A 21 6.96 11.11 8.57
N PHE A 22 5.82 11.35 9.23
CA PHE A 22 5.24 12.69 9.36
C PHE A 22 5.79 13.46 10.58
N GLY A 23 6.49 12.78 11.49
CA GLY A 23 7.08 13.35 12.69
C GLY A 23 6.04 13.80 13.72
N ILE A 24 6.48 14.60 14.68
CA ILE A 24 5.59 15.24 15.65
C ILE A 24 4.76 16.29 14.90
N MET A 25 3.45 16.18 15.02
CA MET A 25 2.50 17.13 14.44
C MET A 25 1.70 17.83 15.53
N ILE A 26 1.41 19.12 15.32
CA ILE A 26 0.55 19.90 16.20
C ILE A 26 -0.89 19.54 15.86
N LYS A 27 -1.75 19.47 16.88
CA LYS A 27 -3.18 19.21 16.69
C LYS A 27 -3.77 20.17 15.65
N ASP A 28 -4.66 19.66 14.81
CA ASP A 28 -5.38 20.40 13.76
C ASP A 28 -4.46 20.94 12.64
N THR A 29 -3.23 20.42 12.54
CA THR A 29 -2.34 20.69 11.39
C THR A 29 -2.41 19.59 10.34
N LYS A 30 -2.08 19.98 9.10
CA LYS A 30 -1.97 19.09 7.96
C LYS A 30 -0.53 19.04 7.47
N LYS A 31 -0.04 17.85 7.14
CA LYS A 31 1.24 17.65 6.45
C LYS A 31 1.03 16.73 5.27
N THR A 32 1.57 17.11 4.12
CA THR A 32 1.48 16.35 2.88
C THR A 32 2.84 15.78 2.54
N GLN A 33 2.89 14.49 2.24
CA GLN A 33 4.06 13.82 1.66
C GLN A 33 3.68 13.10 0.37
N VAL A 34 4.70 12.70 -0.37
CA VAL A 34 4.54 12.11 -1.70
C VAL A 34 5.53 10.96 -1.87
N PHE A 35 5.06 9.87 -2.48
CA PHE A 35 5.94 8.88 -3.09
C PHE A 35 5.60 8.70 -4.57
N ILE A 36 6.56 8.19 -5.33
CA ILE A 36 6.44 7.92 -6.76
C ILE A 36 6.36 6.42 -6.96
N LEU A 37 5.31 5.96 -7.62
CA LEU A 37 5.19 4.60 -8.14
C LEU A 37 5.59 4.63 -9.62
N GLU A 38 6.69 3.98 -9.97
CA GLU A 38 7.22 3.97 -11.32
C GLU A 38 7.10 2.59 -11.95
N ASN A 39 6.74 2.54 -13.23
CA ASN A 39 6.76 1.34 -14.04
C ASN A 39 8.10 1.20 -14.76
N LYS A 40 8.92 0.23 -14.34
CA LYS A 40 10.21 -0.12 -14.98
C LYS A 40 10.06 -1.29 -15.96
N GLY A 41 8.83 -1.74 -16.23
CA GLY A 41 8.50 -2.85 -17.10
C GLY A 41 8.16 -2.42 -18.52
N ALA A 42 7.98 -3.42 -19.38
CA ALA A 42 7.60 -3.22 -20.78
C ALA A 42 6.06 -3.29 -21.00
N LEU A 43 5.29 -3.58 -19.96
CA LEU A 43 3.83 -3.69 -19.99
C LEU A 43 3.19 -2.56 -19.20
N ASN A 44 2.01 -2.12 -19.62
CA ASN A 44 1.16 -1.29 -18.78
C ASN A 44 0.73 -2.11 -17.56
N PHE A 45 0.73 -1.52 -16.36
CA PHE A 45 0.11 -2.14 -15.20
C PHE A 45 -0.94 -1.23 -14.59
N LYS A 46 -1.87 -1.84 -13.85
CA LYS A 46 -2.80 -1.17 -12.97
C LYS A 46 -2.33 -1.29 -11.54
N PHE A 47 -2.56 -0.28 -10.73
CA PHE A 47 -2.29 -0.35 -9.30
C PHE A 47 -3.55 -0.07 -8.49
N PHE A 48 -3.60 -0.65 -7.30
CA PHE A 48 -4.63 -0.43 -6.30
C PHE A 48 -3.99 -0.35 -4.91
N ILE A 49 -4.30 0.69 -4.14
CA ILE A 49 -3.79 0.92 -2.80
C ILE A 49 -4.92 0.63 -1.81
N GLN A 50 -4.64 -0.21 -0.83
CA GLN A 50 -5.58 -0.63 0.21
C GLN A 50 -4.91 -0.73 1.57
N GLN A 51 -5.72 -0.75 2.63
CA GLN A 51 -5.23 -1.08 3.97
C GLN A 51 -4.64 -2.50 3.97
N ALA A 52 -3.47 -2.65 4.59
CA ALA A 52 -2.86 -3.97 4.73
C ALA A 52 -3.72 -4.87 5.65
N PRO A 53 -3.81 -6.19 5.37
CA PRO A 53 -4.47 -7.12 6.28
C PRO A 53 -3.81 -7.08 7.66
N LYS A 54 -4.62 -6.99 8.72
CA LYS A 54 -4.15 -6.86 10.11
C LYS A 54 -3.36 -8.08 10.63
N ASP A 55 -3.41 -9.21 9.92
CA ASP A 55 -2.77 -10.48 10.29
C ASP A 55 -1.71 -10.97 9.29
N ALA A 56 -1.22 -10.12 8.38
CA ALA A 56 -0.14 -10.52 7.48
C ALA A 56 1.16 -10.74 8.30
N PRO A 57 1.80 -11.93 8.24
CA PRO A 57 3.06 -12.13 8.93
C PRO A 57 4.08 -11.15 8.36
N VAL A 58 4.50 -10.21 9.20
CA VAL A 58 5.60 -9.30 8.88
C VAL A 58 6.82 -10.18 8.68
N LEU A 59 7.25 -10.36 7.42
CA LEU A 59 8.49 -11.06 7.10
C LEU A 59 9.68 -10.20 7.52
N HIS A 60 9.86 -10.04 8.83
CA HIS A 60 11.13 -9.65 9.41
C HIS A 60 12.05 -10.86 9.33
N GLY A 61 13.03 -10.80 8.42
CA GLY A 61 14.07 -11.80 8.33
C GLY A 61 14.87 -11.88 9.64
N LYS A 62 14.52 -12.81 10.52
CA LYS A 62 15.39 -13.33 11.60
C LYS A 62 15.12 -14.83 11.83
N ARG A 63 16.21 -15.54 12.12
CA ARG A 63 16.46 -17.00 12.12
C ARG A 63 15.54 -17.81 13.07
N PRO A 64 15.33 -19.13 12.83
CA PRO A 64 14.38 -19.93 13.59
C PRO A 64 14.97 -20.43 14.92
N GLY A 65 14.29 -20.13 16.02
CA GLY A 65 14.50 -20.72 17.34
C GLY A 65 13.17 -21.26 17.88
N HIS A 66 13.18 -22.51 18.32
CA HIS A 66 12.07 -23.30 18.86
C HIS A 66 11.36 -22.66 20.08
N GLY A 67 10.04 -22.85 20.21
CA GLY A 67 9.35 -22.75 21.51
C GLY A 67 7.83 -22.49 21.52
N ILE A 68 7.04 -23.57 21.48
CA ILE A 68 5.85 -23.88 22.34
C ILE A 68 4.63 -22.91 22.38
N LEU A 69 3.56 -23.32 21.67
CA LEU A 69 2.19 -23.66 22.16
C LEU A 69 1.39 -22.74 23.13
N LEU A 70 0.23 -22.27 22.61
CA LEU A 70 -1.16 -22.34 23.14
C LEU A 70 -1.91 -21.06 23.59
N ALA A 71 -3.03 -20.86 22.87
CA ALA A 71 -4.40 -20.58 23.31
C ALA A 71 -4.79 -19.17 23.84
N GLY A 72 -5.84 -18.60 23.22
CA GLY A 72 -6.82 -17.78 23.94
C GLY A 72 -7.44 -16.61 23.17
N GLY A 73 -8.69 -16.78 22.72
CA GLY A 73 -9.75 -15.77 22.99
C GLY A 73 -9.93 -14.58 22.04
N ALA A 74 -10.99 -14.69 21.23
CA ALA A 74 -12.07 -13.70 21.06
C ALA A 74 -11.73 -12.28 20.51
N GLN A 75 -12.13 -12.02 19.27
CA GLN A 75 -13.33 -11.21 18.93
C GLN A 75 -13.35 -10.93 17.43
N GLY A 76 -14.30 -11.54 16.73
CA GLY A 76 -14.53 -11.29 15.31
C GLY A 76 -15.21 -9.94 15.11
N THR A 77 -14.44 -8.94 14.66
CA THR A 77 -15.01 -7.82 13.93
C THR A 77 -15.06 -8.21 12.46
N ALA A 78 -16.26 -8.49 11.95
CA ALA A 78 -16.50 -8.78 10.54
C ALA A 78 -15.94 -7.65 9.68
N VAL A 79 -14.82 -7.91 9.01
CA VAL A 79 -14.29 -7.05 7.95
C VAL A 79 -15.30 -7.11 6.83
N ARG A 80 -16.08 -6.05 6.70
CA ARG A 80 -17.06 -5.87 5.64
C ARG A 80 -16.27 -5.75 4.34
N HIS A 81 -16.15 -6.84 3.59
CA HIS A 81 -15.65 -6.82 2.22
C HIS A 81 -16.58 -5.92 1.41
N GLN A 82 -16.24 -4.64 1.28
CA GLN A 82 -16.91 -3.77 0.33
C GLN A 82 -16.54 -4.26 -1.08
N PRO A 83 -17.51 -4.34 -2.01
CA PRO A 83 -17.24 -4.85 -3.34
C PRO A 83 -16.22 -3.95 -4.05
N LEU A 84 -15.26 -4.56 -4.76
CA LEU A 84 -14.20 -3.89 -5.54
C LEU A 84 -14.71 -2.71 -6.40
N LEU A 85 -15.97 -2.75 -6.84
CA LEU A 85 -16.60 -1.75 -7.69
C LEU A 85 -16.73 -0.36 -7.02
N GLU A 86 -16.96 -0.28 -5.71
CA GLU A 86 -17.12 0.99 -5.01
C GLU A 86 -15.77 1.72 -4.83
N PHE A 87 -14.69 0.96 -4.65
CA PHE A 87 -13.33 1.50 -4.55
C PHE A 87 -12.83 2.13 -5.85
N PHE A 88 -13.25 1.64 -7.03
CA PHE A 88 -12.85 2.25 -8.31
C PHE A 88 -13.42 3.67 -8.50
N LEU A 89 -14.48 4.02 -7.78
CA LEU A 89 -15.08 5.37 -7.83
C LEU A 89 -14.42 6.33 -6.85
N GLN A 90 -13.81 5.82 -5.78
CA GLN A 90 -13.03 6.64 -4.86
C GLN A 90 -11.62 6.84 -5.42
N ALA A 91 -11.30 8.08 -5.78
CA ALA A 91 -9.94 8.48 -6.15
C ALA A 91 -8.97 8.49 -4.95
N GLN A 92 -9.46 8.18 -3.75
CA GLN A 92 -8.75 8.42 -2.50
C GLN A 92 -9.12 7.37 -1.44
N LEU A 93 -8.11 6.95 -0.67
CA LEU A 93 -8.25 6.04 0.46
C LEU A 93 -7.96 6.80 1.75
N THR A 94 -8.88 6.80 2.71
CA THR A 94 -8.66 7.37 4.05
C THR A 94 -8.51 6.25 5.07
N LEU A 95 -7.44 6.32 5.86
CA LEU A 95 -7.10 5.36 6.91
C LEU A 95 -6.60 6.10 8.15
N GLY A 96 -7.41 6.08 9.21
CA GLY A 96 -7.15 6.89 10.39
C GLY A 96 -7.07 8.38 10.03
N MET A 97 -5.93 8.99 10.31
CA MET A 97 -5.64 10.40 10.01
C MET A 97 -4.92 10.60 8.67
N PHE A 98 -4.68 9.52 7.92
CA PHE A 98 -4.01 9.56 6.63
C PHE A 98 -4.99 9.46 5.47
N THR A 99 -4.72 10.18 4.41
CA THR A 99 -5.52 10.20 3.21
C THR A 99 -4.60 10.08 1.97
N VAL A 100 -4.81 9.04 1.16
CA VAL A 100 -3.91 8.65 0.05
C VAL A 100 -4.61 8.82 -1.29
N SER A 101 -4.00 9.56 -2.22
CA SER A 101 -4.54 9.76 -3.58
C SER A 101 -3.46 9.92 -4.66
N PRO A 102 -3.69 9.42 -5.89
CA PRO A 102 -4.74 8.48 -6.26
C PRO A 102 -4.53 7.11 -5.57
N CYS A 103 -5.60 6.44 -5.13
CA CYS A 103 -5.51 5.09 -4.59
C CYS A 103 -5.64 4.00 -5.66
N SER A 104 -5.90 4.35 -6.92
CA SER A 104 -5.90 3.41 -8.04
C SER A 104 -5.56 4.11 -9.35
N GLY A 105 -5.07 3.36 -10.33
CA GLY A 105 -4.74 3.92 -11.63
C GLY A 105 -4.04 2.94 -12.56
N SER A 106 -3.57 3.44 -13.70
CA SER A 106 -2.78 2.68 -14.68
C SER A 106 -1.50 3.44 -15.02
N ILE A 107 -0.38 2.74 -15.13
CA ILE A 107 0.93 3.34 -15.44
C ILE A 107 1.49 2.67 -16.69
N ALA A 108 1.76 3.49 -17.71
CA ALA A 108 2.37 3.05 -18.95
C ALA A 108 3.81 2.55 -18.74
N PRO A 109 4.38 1.75 -19.66
CA PRO A 109 5.79 1.37 -19.62
C PRO A 109 6.68 2.59 -19.44
N TRP A 110 7.61 2.55 -18.48
CA TRP A 110 8.50 3.67 -18.16
C TRP A 110 7.80 4.93 -17.61
N GLY A 111 6.50 4.84 -17.35
CA GLY A 111 5.72 5.90 -16.74
C GLY A 111 5.88 5.93 -15.23
N GLN A 112 5.46 7.03 -14.62
CA GLN A 112 5.46 7.23 -13.19
C GLN A 112 4.15 7.87 -12.73
N GLN A 113 3.72 7.50 -11.54
CA GLN A 113 2.56 8.07 -10.87
C GLN A 113 2.99 8.66 -9.54
N LYS A 114 2.66 9.95 -9.34
CA LYS A 114 2.79 10.61 -8.05
C LYS A 114 1.62 10.20 -7.16
N ILE A 115 1.90 9.66 -5.97
CA ILE A 115 0.92 9.33 -4.94
C ILE A 115 1.13 10.27 -3.76
N THR A 116 0.09 11.01 -3.41
CA THR A 116 0.05 11.96 -2.31
C THR A 116 -0.52 11.29 -1.07
N VAL A 117 0.11 11.52 0.08
CA VAL A 117 -0.35 11.10 1.39
C VAL A 117 -0.48 12.32 2.28
N ASP A 118 -1.71 12.65 2.63
CA ASP A 118 -2.06 13.74 3.52
C ASP A 118 -2.28 13.20 4.94
N CYS A 119 -1.55 13.74 5.92
CA CYS A 119 -1.76 13.47 7.34
C CYS A 119 -2.49 14.65 7.99
N HIS A 120 -3.61 14.36 8.66
CA HIS A 120 -4.43 15.30 9.41
C HIS A 120 -4.33 15.00 10.90
N ALA A 121 -3.64 15.83 11.68
CA ALA A 121 -3.38 15.56 13.10
C ALA A 121 -4.59 15.90 14.00
N GLU A 122 -5.69 15.17 13.84
CA GLU A 122 -6.92 15.36 14.62
C GLU A 122 -6.86 14.64 15.99
N PRO A 123 -6.65 13.31 16.07
CA PRO A 123 -6.53 12.63 17.36
C PRO A 123 -5.13 12.83 17.97
N LEU A 124 -5.10 12.99 19.31
CA LEU A 124 -3.84 12.99 20.06
C LEU A 124 -3.32 11.55 20.19
N GLY A 125 -2.04 11.34 19.90
CA GLY A 125 -1.37 10.06 20.12
C GLY A 125 -0.43 9.69 18.99
N LYS A 126 0.03 8.43 19.03
CA LYS A 126 0.78 7.83 17.92
C LYS A 126 -0.22 7.23 16.94
N CYS A 127 -0.02 7.46 15.66
CA CYS A 127 -0.78 6.82 14.59
C CYS A 127 0.22 6.21 13.60
N GLU A 128 0.05 4.93 13.33
CA GLU A 128 0.84 4.15 12.39
C GLU A 128 -0.13 3.27 11.60
N GLU A 129 -0.01 3.32 10.28
CA GLU A 129 -0.92 2.62 9.38
C GLU A 129 -0.11 1.96 8.26
N GLN A 130 -0.52 0.74 7.89
CA GLN A 130 0.14 -0.03 6.85
C GLN A 130 -0.75 -0.16 5.62
N LEU A 131 -0.16 0.08 4.46
CA LEU A 131 -0.82 -0.01 3.16
C LEU A 131 -0.19 -1.11 2.31
N CYS A 132 -1.00 -1.71 1.45
CA CYS A 132 -0.57 -2.60 0.39
C CYS A 132 -0.85 -1.96 -0.96
N ILE A 133 0.09 -2.12 -1.90
CA ILE A 133 -0.09 -1.73 -3.30
C ILE A 133 -0.18 -3.02 -4.12
N ASP A 134 -1.37 -3.30 -4.61
CA ASP A 134 -1.62 -4.41 -5.52
C ASP A 134 -1.30 -3.99 -6.95
N ILE A 135 -0.44 -4.75 -7.62
CA ILE A 135 -0.11 -4.53 -9.03
C ILE A 135 -0.84 -5.57 -9.87
N GLY A 136 -1.83 -5.11 -10.63
CA GLY A 136 -2.61 -5.89 -11.59
C GLY A 136 -2.22 -5.59 -13.03
N GLY A 137 -2.61 -6.47 -13.95
CA GLY A 137 -2.19 -6.39 -15.36
C GLY A 137 -1.14 -7.45 -15.63
N ARG A 138 -1.65 -8.60 -16.06
CA ARG A 138 -0.91 -9.74 -16.59
C ARG A 138 -0.72 -9.54 -18.10
#